data_AF-A0A224Z6Y9-F1
#
_entry.id   AF-A0A224Z6Y9-F1
#
_cell.length_a   1.000
_cell.length_b   1.000
_cell.length_c   1.000
_cell.angle_alpha   90.00
_cell.angle_beta   90.00
_cell.angle_gamma   90.00
#
_symmetry.space_group_name_H-M   'P 1'
#
loop_
_entity.id
_entity.type
_entity.pdbx_description
1 polymer ?
#
loop_
_entity_poly.entity_id
_entity_poly.type
_entity_poly.pdbx_seq_one_letter_code
_entity_poly.pdbx_strand_id
1 'polypeptide(L)'
;MLYLPTDARIAFLVICTLMTLTMLAYVKLQIYLNGEDIMKPKHRSPPPEFGSRIFGEHRYVKLSNITVHYMTKGCDDINGDRTMLLLLHGFPDFWFVWNRQIPRLSLHFCVVVPDLRGCGNTSRPTHPSDYMITNLIEDVREFITAISTRLHSEFPRCQSST
;
A
#
# COMPACT_ATOMS: atom_id res chain seq x y z
N MET A 1 0.11 5.85 -34.32
CA MET A 1 -1.27 5.51 -33.90
C MET A 1 -1.82 4.55 -34.97
N LEU A 2 -1.78 3.23 -34.73
CA LEU A 2 -2.24 2.24 -35.72
C LEU A 2 -3.76 2.37 -35.87
N TYR A 3 -4.20 2.76 -37.07
CA TYR A 3 -5.62 2.95 -37.38
C TYR A 3 -6.26 1.58 -37.60
N LEU A 4 -7.05 1.09 -36.63
CA LEU A 4 -7.82 -0.15 -36.83
C LEU A 4 -8.83 0.04 -37.97
N PRO A 5 -9.06 -0.98 -38.82
CA PRO A 5 -10.08 -0.94 -39.86
C PRO A 5 -11.49 -0.85 -39.24
N THR A 6 -12.45 -0.31 -40.00
CA THR A 6 -13.76 0.12 -39.50
C THR A 6 -14.58 -1.03 -38.89
N ASP A 7 -14.50 -2.20 -39.51
CA ASP A 7 -15.08 -3.46 -39.03
C ASP A 7 -14.56 -3.85 -37.64
N ALA A 8 -13.25 -3.76 -37.41
CA ALA A 8 -12.64 -4.07 -36.13
C ALA A 8 -13.05 -3.07 -35.04
N ARG A 9 -13.29 -1.79 -35.38
CA ARG A 9 -13.82 -0.79 -34.44
C ARG A 9 -15.26 -1.07 -34.06
N ILE A 10 -16.10 -1.42 -35.03
CA ILE A 10 -17.50 -1.77 -34.78
C ILE A 10 -17.57 -3.01 -33.89
N ALA A 11 -16.79 -4.05 -34.19
CA ALA A 11 -16.72 -5.25 -33.36
C ALA A 11 -16.27 -4.95 -31.92
N PHE A 12 -15.24 -4.13 -31.75
CA PHE A 12 -14.78 -3.70 -30.42
C PHE A 12 -15.87 -2.96 -29.65
N LEU A 13 -16.56 -2.00 -30.27
CA LEU A 13 -17.65 -1.26 -29.65
C LEU A 13 -18.83 -2.17 -29.29
N VAL A 14 -19.19 -3.12 -30.14
CA VAL A 14 -20.24 -4.10 -29.85
C VAL A 14 -19.86 -4.98 -28.67
N ILE A 15 -18.62 -5.47 -28.61
CA ILE A 15 -18.13 -6.29 -27.49
C ILE A 15 -18.13 -5.46 -26.19
N CYS A 16 -17.61 -4.24 -26.22
CA CYS A 16 -17.59 -3.37 -25.04
C CYS A 16 -18.99 -3.04 -24.53
N THR A 17 -19.93 -2.73 -25.43
CA THR A 17 -21.33 -2.42 -25.06
C THR A 17 -22.05 -3.65 -24.54
N LEU A 18 -21.93 -4.80 -25.20
CA LEU A 18 -22.50 -6.06 -24.73
C LEU A 18 -21.95 -6.44 -23.35
N MET A 19 -20.62 -6.42 -23.17
CA MET A 19 -19.97 -6.70 -21.89
C MET A 19 -20.47 -5.75 -20.79
N THR A 20 -20.57 -4.45 -21.08
CA THR A 20 -21.07 -3.46 -20.11
C THR A 20 -22.52 -3.73 -19.73
N LEU A 21 -23.39 -3.99 -20.70
CA LEU A 21 -24.80 -4.30 -20.45
C LEU A 21 -24.96 -5.59 -19.64
N THR A 22 -24.21 -6.63 -19.98
CA THR A 22 -24.22 -7.90 -19.22
C THR A 22 -23.71 -7.72 -17.79
N MET A 23 -22.65 -6.93 -17.58
CA MET A 23 -22.13 -6.63 -16.24
C MET A 23 -23.15 -5.86 -15.40
N LEU A 24 -23.79 -4.82 -15.98
CA LEU A 24 -24.82 -4.05 -15.29
C LEU A 24 -26.05 -4.90 -14.95
N ALA A 25 -26.49 -5.76 -15.89
CA ALA A 25 -27.59 -6.69 -15.66
C ALA A 25 -27.26 -7.71 -14.56
N TYR A 26 -26.05 -8.27 -14.58
CA TYR A 26 -25.56 -9.20 -13.56
C TYR A 26 -25.53 -8.55 -12.17
N VAL A 27 -24.95 -7.35 -12.05
CA VAL A 27 -24.90 -6.63 -10.75
C VAL A 27 -26.31 -6.33 -10.24
N LYS A 28 -27.22 -5.84 -11.09
CA LYS A 28 -28.61 -5.58 -10.69
C LYS A 28 -29.34 -6.87 -10.29
N LEU A 29 -29.12 -7.97 -11.00
CA LEU A 29 -29.66 -9.27 -10.64
C LEU A 29 -29.13 -9.74 -9.29
N GLN A 30 -27.83 -9.58 -9.02
CA GLN A 30 -27.23 -9.91 -7.73
C GLN A 30 -27.79 -9.07 -6.59
N ILE A 31 -28.04 -7.78 -6.80
CA ILE A 31 -28.69 -6.90 -5.82
C ILE A 31 -30.14 -7.34 -5.59
N TYR A 32 -30.87 -7.69 -6.65
CA TYR A 32 -32.25 -8.18 -6.55
C TYR A 32 -32.33 -9.50 -5.78
N LEU A 33 -31.42 -10.44 -6.03
CA LEU A 33 -31.42 -11.77 -5.42
C LEU A 33 -30.85 -11.78 -3.99
N ASN A 34 -29.83 -10.97 -3.68
CA ASN A 34 -29.10 -11.03 -2.41
C ASN A 34 -29.27 -9.77 -1.53
N GLY A 35 -30.01 -8.77 -1.99
CA GLY A 35 -30.17 -7.48 -1.32
C GLY A 35 -29.00 -6.52 -1.53
N GLU A 36 -29.18 -5.27 -1.09
CA GLU A 36 -28.17 -4.20 -1.23
C GLU A 36 -26.94 -4.37 -0.31
N ASP A 37 -27.01 -5.28 0.66
CA ASP A 37 -25.94 -5.51 1.62
C ASP A 37 -24.64 -6.03 0.97
N ILE A 38 -24.71 -6.56 -0.26
CA ILE A 38 -23.53 -6.95 -1.04
C ILE A 38 -22.64 -5.74 -1.41
N MET A 39 -23.22 -4.54 -1.48
CA MET A 39 -22.51 -3.29 -1.80
C MET A 39 -21.95 -2.60 -0.55
N LYS A 40 -22.37 -3.01 0.65
CA LYS A 40 -21.86 -2.45 1.90
C LYS A 40 -20.51 -3.09 2.22
N PRO A 41 -19.45 -2.28 2.47
CA PRO A 41 -18.17 -2.82 2.91
C PRO A 41 -18.34 -3.66 4.18
N LYS A 42 -17.90 -4.92 4.14
CA LYS A 42 -17.96 -5.81 5.31
C LYS A 42 -16.94 -5.34 6.35
N HIS A 43 -17.40 -5.09 7.57
CA HIS A 43 -16.49 -4.84 8.69
C HIS A 43 -15.75 -6.13 9.03
N ARG A 44 -14.42 -6.13 8.89
CA ARG A 44 -13.56 -7.29 9.19
C ARG A 44 -12.69 -6.94 10.39
N SER A 45 -12.70 -7.78 11.43
CA SER A 45 -11.73 -7.68 12.51
C SER A 45 -10.35 -8.12 12.02
N PRO A 46 -9.27 -7.41 12.36
CA PRO A 46 -7.92 -7.82 11.99
C PRO A 46 -7.59 -9.17 12.66
N PRO A 47 -6.97 -10.11 11.95
CA PRO A 47 -6.44 -11.33 12.55
C PRO A 47 -5.44 -11.02 13.67
N PRO A 48 -5.36 -11.85 14.73
CA PRO A 48 -4.45 -11.62 15.86
C PRO A 48 -2.97 -11.55 15.46
N GLU A 49 -2.60 -12.24 14.37
CA GLU A 49 -1.24 -12.27 13.83
C GLU A 49 -0.72 -10.90 13.41
N PHE A 50 -1.62 -9.94 13.10
CA PHE A 50 -1.19 -8.59 12.75
C PHE A 50 -0.50 -7.91 13.92
N GLY A 51 -0.90 -8.17 15.16
CA GLY A 51 -0.22 -7.65 16.35
C GLY A 51 1.05 -8.40 16.75
N SER A 52 1.48 -9.41 15.97
CA SER A 52 2.64 -10.23 16.33
C SER A 52 3.96 -9.49 16.10
N ARG A 53 4.81 -9.48 17.13
CA ARG A 53 6.20 -8.98 17.05
C ARG A 53 7.07 -9.77 16.05
N ILE A 54 6.59 -10.92 15.55
CA ILE A 54 7.25 -11.67 14.47
C ILE A 54 7.39 -10.80 13.22
N PHE A 55 6.42 -9.94 12.92
CA PHE A 55 6.49 -9.06 11.75
C PHE A 55 7.12 -7.70 12.04
N GLY A 56 7.25 -7.32 13.31
CA GLY A 56 7.88 -6.06 13.71
C GLY A 56 6.95 -5.20 14.56
N GLU A 57 7.19 -3.89 14.54
CA GLU A 57 6.41 -2.91 15.29
C GLU A 57 5.63 -1.99 14.34
N HIS A 58 4.36 -1.78 14.66
CA HIS A 58 3.51 -0.80 13.99
C HIS A 58 3.91 0.61 14.42
N ARG A 59 4.15 1.46 13.45
CA ARG A 59 4.47 2.87 13.66
C ARG A 59 3.65 3.74 12.71
N TYR A 60 3.59 5.02 13.06
CA TYR A 60 2.90 6.03 12.28
C TYR A 60 3.81 7.25 12.12
N VAL A 61 3.72 7.88 10.96
CA VAL A 61 4.37 9.16 10.68
C VAL A 61 3.36 10.09 10.02
N LYS A 62 3.31 11.32 10.52
CA LYS A 62 2.47 12.36 9.95
C LYS A 62 3.25 13.05 8.84
N LEU A 63 2.73 12.99 7.62
CA LEU A 63 3.20 13.72 6.46
C LEU A 63 2.37 15.00 6.27
N SER A 64 2.61 15.75 5.20
CA SER A 64 1.92 17.02 4.93
C SER A 64 0.40 16.87 4.96
N ASN A 65 -0.13 15.85 4.28
CA ASN A 65 -1.58 15.70 4.05
C ASN A 65 -2.17 14.38 4.58
N ILE A 66 -1.33 13.43 4.98
CA ILE A 66 -1.77 12.10 5.43
C ILE A 66 -0.95 11.60 6.62
N THR A 67 -1.54 10.71 7.40
CA THR A 67 -0.80 9.90 8.38
C THR A 67 -0.53 8.54 7.77
N VAL A 68 0.75 8.21 7.61
CA VAL A 68 1.20 6.95 7.03
C VAL A 68 1.46 5.95 8.14
N HIS A 69 0.81 4.80 8.04
CA HIS A 69 1.13 3.63 8.81
C HIS A 69 2.28 2.88 8.16
N TYR A 70 3.21 2.36 8.96
CA TYR A 70 4.28 1.50 8.49
C TYR A 70 4.71 0.50 9.56
N MET A 71 5.28 -0.61 9.12
CA MET A 71 5.91 -1.62 9.97
C MET A 71 7.43 -1.48 9.91
N THR A 72 8.09 -1.64 11.06
CA THR A 72 9.56 -1.70 11.14
C THR A 72 10.05 -2.96 11.81
N LYS A 73 11.12 -3.56 11.29
CA LYS A 73 11.80 -4.69 11.95
C LYS A 73 13.30 -4.68 11.67
N GLY A 74 14.09 -4.93 12.71
CA GLY A 74 15.55 -5.05 12.59
C GLY A 74 16.29 -3.71 12.49
N CYS A 75 15.62 -2.61 12.87
CA CYS A 75 16.19 -1.25 12.90
C CYS A 75 16.84 -0.90 14.24
N ASP A 76 16.53 -1.65 15.31
CA ASP A 76 16.99 -1.35 16.69
C ASP A 76 18.36 -1.99 17.03
N ASP A 77 19.07 -2.55 16.04
CA ASP A 77 20.35 -3.22 16.29
C ASP A 77 21.47 -2.20 16.55
N ILE A 78 21.90 -2.15 17.81
CA ILE A 78 22.91 -1.25 18.38
C ILE A 78 24.30 -1.43 17.75
N ASN A 79 24.55 -2.56 17.05
CA ASN A 79 25.88 -2.93 16.56
C ASN A 79 26.12 -2.73 15.05
N GLY A 80 25.17 -2.22 14.26
CA GLY A 80 25.35 -2.18 12.81
C GLY A 80 24.66 -1.04 12.08
N ASP A 81 25.42 -0.37 11.20
CA ASP A 81 24.94 0.50 10.13
C ASP A 81 24.15 -0.32 9.09
N ARG A 82 22.95 -0.78 9.47
CA ARG A 82 22.09 -1.61 8.62
C ARG A 82 21.41 -0.73 7.60
N THR A 83 21.61 -1.04 6.32
CA THR A 83 20.94 -0.33 5.23
C THR A 83 19.42 -0.45 5.37
N MET A 84 18.72 0.67 5.23
CA MET A 84 17.26 0.71 5.22
C MET A 84 16.75 0.03 3.94
N LEU A 85 15.85 -0.95 4.10
CA LEU A 85 15.17 -1.62 3.01
C LEU A 85 13.68 -1.28 3.04
N LEU A 86 13.24 -0.51 2.06
CA LEU A 86 11.84 -0.12 1.89
C LEU A 86 11.08 -1.14 1.04
N LEU A 87 10.01 -1.72 1.57
CA LEU A 87 9.15 -2.66 0.85
C LEU A 87 7.80 -2.00 0.53
N LEU A 88 7.62 -1.62 -0.74
CA LEU A 88 6.39 -0.99 -1.23
C LEU A 88 5.45 -2.04 -1.84
N HIS A 89 4.20 -2.06 -1.40
CA HIS A 89 3.17 -2.94 -1.96
C HIS A 89 2.44 -2.27 -3.14
N GLY A 90 1.69 -3.07 -3.91
CA GLY A 90 0.81 -2.60 -4.98
C GLY A 90 -0.67 -2.57 -4.58
N PHE A 91 -1.55 -2.28 -5.53
CA PHE A 91 -3.01 -2.44 -5.35
C PHE A 91 -3.43 -3.88 -5.69
N PRO A 92 -4.33 -4.53 -4.91
CA PRO A 92 -5.08 -4.04 -3.74
C PRO A 92 -4.49 -4.49 -2.38
N ASP A 93 -3.16 -4.52 -2.26
CA ASP A 93 -2.48 -5.08 -1.09
C ASP A 93 -2.22 -4.04 0.03
N PHE A 94 -1.58 -4.50 1.11
CA PHE A 94 -1.07 -3.70 2.22
C PHE A 94 0.19 -4.38 2.80
N TRP A 95 0.80 -3.81 3.85
CA TRP A 95 2.10 -4.24 4.41
C TRP A 95 2.25 -5.76 4.62
N PHE A 96 1.16 -6.47 4.91
CA PHE A 96 1.16 -7.90 5.22
C PHE A 96 1.51 -8.80 4.03
N VAL A 97 1.48 -8.28 2.79
CA VAL A 97 1.97 -9.02 1.61
C VAL A 97 3.43 -9.46 1.77
N TRP A 98 4.19 -8.77 2.64
CA TRP A 98 5.58 -9.05 2.95
C TRP A 98 5.78 -9.93 4.19
N ASN A 99 4.74 -10.53 4.76
CA ASN A 99 4.80 -11.28 6.03
C ASN A 99 5.87 -12.39 6.05
N ARG A 100 6.16 -13.02 4.91
CA ARG A 100 7.19 -14.08 4.78
C ARG A 100 8.60 -13.51 4.60
N GLN A 101 8.71 -12.34 3.99
CA GLN A 101 9.97 -11.68 3.65
C GLN A 101 10.52 -10.91 4.85
N ILE A 102 9.65 -10.22 5.60
CA ILE A 102 10.06 -9.37 6.72
C ILE A 102 10.97 -10.11 7.72
N PRO A 103 10.62 -11.32 8.25
CA PRO A 103 11.46 -11.99 9.23
C PRO A 103 12.86 -12.35 8.71
N ARG A 104 12.98 -12.66 7.42
CA ARG A 104 14.25 -13.05 6.79
C ARG A 104 15.10 -11.83 6.45
N LEU A 105 14.49 -10.81 5.85
CA LEU A 105 15.20 -9.59 5.46
C LEU A 105 15.65 -8.78 6.68
N SER A 106 14.89 -8.81 7.79
CA SER A 106 15.26 -8.10 9.03
C SER A 106 16.52 -8.62 9.72
N LEU A 107 17.04 -9.78 9.29
CA LEU A 107 18.33 -10.30 9.77
C LEU A 107 19.51 -9.50 9.18
N HIS A 108 19.30 -8.83 8.05
CA HIS A 108 20.36 -8.15 7.28
C HIS A 108 20.11 -6.65 7.09
N PHE A 109 18.84 -6.22 7.13
CA PHE A 109 18.43 -4.85 6.84
C PHE A 109 17.56 -4.26 7.96
N CYS A 110 17.52 -2.94 8.06
CA CYS A 110 16.43 -2.24 8.73
C CYS A 110 15.23 -2.22 7.78
N VAL A 111 14.29 -3.14 7.97
CA VAL A 111 13.15 -3.33 7.07
C VAL A 111 12.04 -2.35 7.46
N VAL A 112 11.61 -1.55 6.49
CA VAL A 112 10.54 -0.56 6.62
C VAL A 112 9.46 -0.86 5.58
N VAL A 113 8.21 -1.02 6.02
CA VAL A 113 7.09 -1.46 5.17
C VAL A 113 5.89 -0.53 5.37
N PRO A 114 5.78 0.56 4.59
CA PRO A 114 4.64 1.47 4.68
C PRO A 114 3.40 0.91 3.97
N ASP A 115 2.24 1.31 4.48
CA ASP A 115 1.00 1.24 3.72
C ASP A 115 0.84 2.51 2.87
N LEU A 116 0.63 2.33 1.56
CA LEU A 116 0.34 3.45 0.66
C LEU A 116 -1.00 4.11 1.00
N ARG A 117 -1.20 5.35 0.53
CA ARG A 117 -2.47 6.08 0.73
C ARG A 117 -3.69 5.21 0.37
N GLY A 118 -4.74 5.28 1.19
CA GLY A 118 -5.93 4.47 1.00
C GLY A 118 -5.83 3.02 1.52
N CYS A 119 -4.62 2.53 1.82
CA CYS A 119 -4.37 1.14 2.14
C CYS A 119 -4.10 0.92 3.63
N GLY A 120 -4.40 -0.29 4.12
CA GLY A 120 -4.12 -0.72 5.50
C GLY A 120 -4.57 0.29 6.55
N ASN A 121 -3.64 0.79 7.37
CA ASN A 121 -3.97 1.79 8.41
C ASN A 121 -3.53 3.22 8.06
N THR A 122 -3.07 3.45 6.83
CA THR A 122 -2.79 4.81 6.33
C THR A 122 -4.09 5.57 6.07
N SER A 123 -4.04 6.90 6.18
CA SER A 123 -5.18 7.78 5.89
C SER A 123 -5.82 7.48 4.52
N ARG A 124 -7.14 7.67 4.45
CA ARG A 124 -7.96 7.40 3.26
C ARG A 124 -8.63 8.69 2.80
N PRO A 125 -7.98 9.49 1.93
CA PRO A 125 -8.60 10.67 1.36
C PRO A 125 -9.89 10.32 0.61
N THR A 126 -10.84 11.25 0.58
CA THR A 126 -12.18 11.01 0.02
C THR A 126 -12.29 11.34 -1.46
N HIS A 127 -11.43 12.22 -1.99
CA HIS A 127 -11.54 12.65 -3.38
C HIS A 127 -10.74 11.71 -4.30
N PRO A 128 -11.30 11.27 -5.45
CA PRO A 128 -10.58 10.42 -6.40
C PRO A 128 -9.27 11.02 -6.91
N SER A 129 -9.21 12.36 -7.05
CA SER A 129 -7.99 13.09 -7.45
C SER A 129 -6.84 12.93 -6.46
N ASP A 130 -7.13 12.61 -5.20
CA ASP A 130 -6.09 12.41 -4.19
C ASP A 130 -5.26 11.15 -4.49
N TYR A 131 -5.78 10.22 -5.30
CA TYR A 131 -5.11 8.96 -5.66
C TYR A 131 -4.31 9.06 -6.97
N MET A 132 -4.08 10.26 -7.49
CA MET A 132 -3.19 10.46 -8.63
C MET A 132 -1.76 10.04 -8.30
N ILE A 133 -1.06 9.44 -9.28
CA ILE A 133 0.30 8.90 -9.11
C ILE A 133 1.29 9.93 -8.57
N THR A 134 1.12 11.21 -8.92
CA THR A 134 1.94 12.31 -8.42
C THR A 134 1.88 12.43 -6.90
N ASN A 135 0.68 12.27 -6.32
CA ASN A 135 0.49 12.34 -4.87
C ASN A 135 1.07 11.11 -4.16
N LEU A 136 0.97 9.92 -4.78
CA LEU A 136 1.59 8.70 -4.24
C LEU A 136 3.12 8.81 -4.19
N ILE A 137 3.73 9.32 -5.27
CA ILE A 137 5.18 9.53 -5.33
C ILE A 137 5.61 10.54 -4.26
N GLU A 138 4.84 11.62 -4.10
CA GLU A 138 5.13 12.66 -3.11
C GLU A 138 5.05 12.11 -1.68
N ASP A 139 4.05 11.29 -1.35
CA ASP A 139 3.98 10.64 -0.04
C ASP A 139 5.21 9.78 0.24
N VAL A 140 5.64 8.98 -0.73
CA VAL A 140 6.80 8.10 -0.57
C VAL A 140 8.07 8.93 -0.38
N ARG A 141 8.21 10.03 -1.11
CA ARG A 141 9.33 10.97 -0.98
C ARG A 141 9.37 11.61 0.42
N GLU A 142 8.24 12.16 0.88
CA GLU A 142 8.12 12.75 2.21
C GLU A 142 8.35 11.70 3.31
N PHE A 143 7.79 10.50 3.13
CA PHE A 143 7.96 9.37 4.04
C PHE A 143 9.43 8.98 4.21
N ILE A 144 10.16 8.75 3.11
CA ILE A 144 11.58 8.40 3.14
C ILE A 144 12.38 9.48 3.87
N THR A 145 12.10 10.75 3.58
CA THR A 145 12.78 11.89 4.19
C THR A 145 12.54 11.94 5.70
N ALA A 146 11.28 11.75 6.13
CA ALA A 146 10.90 11.75 7.53
C ALA A 146 11.52 10.57 8.31
N ILE A 147 11.49 9.37 7.76
CA ILE A 147 12.05 8.17 8.40
C ILE A 147 13.57 8.21 8.44
N SER A 148 14.23 8.66 7.38
CA SER A 148 15.69 8.76 7.35
C SER A 148 16.21 9.73 8.41
N THR A 149 15.55 10.89 8.56
CA THR A 149 15.89 11.87 9.61
C THR A 149 15.71 11.26 11.01
N ARG A 150 14.61 10.53 11.22
CA ARG A 150 14.32 9.88 12.49
C ARG A 150 15.34 8.79 12.83
N LEU A 151 15.64 7.90 11.89
CA LEU A 151 16.61 6.82 12.10
C LEU A 151 18.01 7.38 12.39
N HIS A 152 18.41 8.46 11.74
CA HIS A 152 19.67 9.14 12.07
C HIS A 152 19.69 9.76 13.48
N SER A 153 18.55 10.26 13.97
CA SER A 153 18.45 10.82 15.32
C SER A 153 18.41 9.75 16.41
N GLU A 154 17.75 8.61 16.16
CA GLU A 154 17.64 7.50 17.11
C GLU A 154 18.92 6.66 17.14
N PHE A 155 19.68 6.60 16.03
CA PHE A 155 20.93 5.83 15.90
C PHE A 155 22.03 6.69 15.25
N PRO A 156 22.74 7.53 16.02
CA PRO A 156 23.88 8.28 15.49
C PRO A 156 24.96 7.30 15.05
N ARG A 157 25.35 7.33 13.78
CA ARG A 157 26.54 6.60 13.31
C ARG A 157 27.71 7.00 14.20
N CYS A 158 28.40 6.02 14.79
CA CYS A 158 29.73 6.26 15.35
C CYS A 158 30.57 6.82 14.20
N GLN A 159 30.91 8.11 14.27
CA GLN A 159 31.83 8.70 13.32
C GLN A 159 33.16 7.94 13.46
N SER A 160 33.56 7.26 12.39
CA SER A 160 34.88 6.66 12.30
C SER A 160 35.90 7.80 12.34
N SER A 161 36.52 7.97 13.50
CA SER A 161 37.71 8.80 13.67
C SER A 161 38.83 8.21 12.83
N THR A 162 39.15 8.86 11.70
CA THR A 162 40.47 8.81 11.08
C THR A 162 41.31 9.97 11.56
#